data_AF-A0A7V6E982-F1
#
_entry.id   AF-A0A7V6E982-F1
#
_cell.length_a   1.000
_cell.length_b   1.000
_cell.length_c   1.000
_cell.angle_alpha   90.00
_cell.angle_beta   90.00
_cell.angle_gamma   90.00
#
_symmetry.space_group_name_H-M   'P 1'
#
loop_
_entity.id
_entity.type
_entity.pdbx_description
1 polymer ?
#
loop_
_entity_poly.entity_id
_entity_poly.type
_entity_poly.pdbx_seq_one_letter_code
_entity_poly.pdbx_strand_id
1 'polypeptide(L)'
;MKGFLGFFLKIEVAVLAFAFPFFACKSEVFEVQIVAPPEVMAGEEARISSKCTLESDKTRFSWRARWAPTKPGQKQCNIVLSDKNKSETTIKVDADCEGGNIELSLVAEFKTKRAKAEAVVKIAKKEEPVWPQSLPDTWQLINDYSSQGPNRLSGIFGTWGFKMGKCNAAVKDGSLEIKYSLPLGDSSCGTYEHFVTEKGKAEPFDITDFDKIVFMMRSSDDSTHYVVFEVVEFDPYAQADQGMVVETKPLEVTTKWQRFELNLSEILHPHFDRKKAKQVGLRIDRKYQNQPSGVILFDNLVLVKKEEKR
;
A
#
# COMPACT_ATOMS: atom_id res chain seq x y z
N MET A 1 87.07 52.26 -11.52
CA MET A 1 86.17 53.41 -11.30
C MET A 1 85.27 53.08 -10.11
N LYS A 2 85.17 54.04 -9.18
CA LYS A 2 84.43 54.02 -7.88
C LYS A 2 83.04 53.39 -8.06
N GLY A 3 82.47 52.56 -7.18
CA GLY A 3 82.63 52.37 -5.74
C GLY A 3 81.21 52.38 -5.15
N PHE A 4 80.88 51.53 -4.17
CA PHE A 4 79.99 51.91 -3.08
C PHE A 4 80.06 50.89 -1.93
N LEU A 5 79.94 51.46 -0.74
CA LEU A 5 80.23 50.92 0.57
C LEU A 5 78.95 50.37 1.23
N GLY A 6 79.12 49.42 2.15
CA GLY A 6 78.19 49.19 3.27
C GLY A 6 77.23 48.02 3.07
N PHE A 7 76.89 47.22 4.07
CA PHE A 7 77.09 47.36 5.51
C PHE A 7 76.84 45.98 6.16
N PHE A 8 77.52 45.74 7.28
CA PHE A 8 77.47 44.55 8.13
C PHE A 8 76.06 44.16 8.61
N LEU A 9 75.75 42.85 8.76
CA LEU A 9 75.57 42.26 10.10
C LEU A 9 75.54 40.72 10.12
N LYS A 10 76.10 40.24 11.24
CA LYS A 10 76.46 38.92 11.75
C LYS A 10 75.53 37.70 11.53
N ILE A 11 76.24 36.57 11.45
CA ILE A 11 75.83 35.16 11.59
C ILE A 11 75.35 34.88 13.03
N GLU A 12 74.22 34.21 13.16
CA GLU A 12 73.95 33.27 14.27
C GLU A 12 73.28 32.00 13.71
N VAL A 13 73.88 30.86 14.06
CA VAL A 13 73.38 29.52 13.78
C VAL A 13 72.41 29.15 14.89
N ALA A 14 71.14 28.94 14.54
CA ALA A 14 70.16 28.29 15.42
C ALA A 14 69.31 27.31 14.60
N VAL A 15 69.66 26.04 14.79
CA VAL A 15 68.94 24.77 14.54
C VAL A 15 67.53 24.88 13.92
N LEU A 16 67.40 24.35 12.69
CA LEU A 16 66.13 24.03 12.05
C LEU A 16 65.30 23.07 12.91
N ALA A 17 64.16 23.55 13.39
CA ALA A 17 63.03 22.72 13.80
C ALA A 17 61.72 23.49 13.58
N PHE A 18 61.32 23.66 12.31
CA PHE A 18 59.98 24.12 11.98
C PHE A 18 59.15 22.97 11.43
N ALA A 19 58.49 22.32 12.37
CA ALA A 19 57.09 21.90 12.35
C ALA A 19 56.45 21.75 10.96
N PHE A 20 56.38 20.51 10.47
CA PHE A 20 55.25 20.09 9.66
C PHE A 20 53.99 20.16 10.53
N PRO A 21 52.98 20.98 10.20
CA PRO A 21 51.67 20.81 10.80
C PRO A 21 51.14 19.46 10.31
N PHE A 22 51.20 18.46 11.18
CA PHE A 22 50.37 17.27 11.06
C PHE A 22 48.92 17.76 11.03
N PHE A 23 48.38 17.94 9.83
CA PHE A 23 46.94 17.86 9.61
C PHE A 23 46.55 16.47 10.09
N ALA A 24 46.16 16.38 11.37
CA ALA A 24 45.42 15.24 11.87
C ALA A 24 44.12 15.21 11.07
N CYS A 25 44.11 14.45 9.96
CA CYS A 25 42.89 14.01 9.32
C CYS A 25 42.01 13.43 10.43
N LYS A 26 40.97 14.17 10.84
CA LYS A 26 39.89 13.63 11.66
C LYS A 26 39.34 12.46 10.87
N SER A 27 39.76 11.26 11.20
CA SER A 27 39.31 10.05 10.53
C SER A 27 37.81 9.97 10.74
N GLU A 28 37.02 10.09 9.68
CA GLU A 28 35.56 10.00 9.78
C GLU A 28 35.17 8.71 10.51
N VAL A 29 34.25 8.84 11.46
CA VAL A 29 33.74 7.69 12.23
C VAL A 29 32.95 6.82 11.27
N PHE A 30 33.28 5.53 11.25
CA PHE A 30 32.55 4.56 10.43
C PHE A 30 31.34 4.08 11.21
N GLU A 31 30.16 4.53 10.80
CA GLU A 31 28.89 4.23 11.44
C GLU A 31 27.97 3.53 10.44
N VAL A 32 27.06 2.72 10.97
CA VAL A 32 26.04 2.03 10.20
C VAL A 32 24.71 2.12 10.94
N GLN A 33 23.63 2.24 10.18
CA GLN A 33 22.24 2.21 10.68
C GLN A 33 21.44 1.22 9.85
N ILE A 34 20.44 0.60 10.47
CA ILE A 34 19.45 -0.24 9.77
C ILE A 34 18.25 0.65 9.44
N VAL A 35 17.83 0.63 8.18
CA VAL A 35 16.58 1.22 7.70
C VAL A 35 15.64 0.06 7.42
N ALA A 36 14.58 -0.04 8.21
CA ALA A 36 13.58 -1.10 8.14
C ALA A 36 12.18 -0.51 8.34
N PRO A 37 11.12 -1.15 7.81
CA PRO A 37 9.77 -0.75 8.15
C PRO A 37 9.51 -0.99 9.65
N PRO A 38 8.56 -0.26 10.27
CA PRO A 38 8.20 -0.48 11.66
C PRO A 38 7.58 -1.86 11.91
N GLU A 39 6.97 -2.46 10.87
CA GLU A 39 6.32 -3.75 10.91
C GLU A 39 6.63 -4.58 9.64
N VAL A 40 6.66 -5.90 9.78
CA VAL A 40 6.71 -6.87 8.69
C VAL A 40 5.46 -7.76 8.78
N MET A 41 4.74 -7.89 7.68
CA MET A 41 3.54 -8.72 7.61
C MET A 41 3.92 -10.20 7.46
N ALA A 42 3.31 -11.07 8.26
CA ALA A 42 3.46 -12.51 8.12
C ALA A 42 3.05 -12.97 6.70
N GLY A 43 3.90 -13.77 6.04
CA GLY A 43 3.67 -14.27 4.69
C GLY A 43 4.10 -13.33 3.55
N GLU A 44 4.56 -12.12 3.86
CA GLU A 44 5.01 -11.13 2.88
C GLU A 44 6.53 -10.89 2.97
N GLU A 45 7.08 -10.30 1.91
CA GLU A 45 8.48 -9.90 1.83
C GLU A 45 8.60 -8.41 2.17
N ALA A 46 9.56 -8.06 3.00
CA ALA A 46 9.88 -6.67 3.32
C ALA A 46 11.35 -6.39 3.01
N ARG A 47 11.61 -5.23 2.42
CA ARG A 47 12.98 -4.77 2.15
C ARG A 47 13.54 -4.04 3.37
N ILE A 48 14.78 -4.33 3.70
CA ILE A 48 15.56 -3.60 4.70
C ILE A 48 16.92 -3.24 4.11
N SER A 49 17.47 -2.11 4.51
CA SER A 49 18.73 -1.62 3.98
C SER A 49 19.63 -1.04 5.06
N SER A 50 20.91 -0.92 4.74
CA SER A 50 21.91 -0.26 5.57
C SER A 50 22.11 1.18 5.12
N LYS A 51 22.33 2.09 6.07
CA LYS A 51 22.89 3.41 5.81
C LYS A 51 24.25 3.52 6.47
N CYS A 52 25.31 3.62 5.68
CA CYS A 52 26.68 3.75 6.16
C CYS A 52 27.21 5.18 5.95
N THR A 53 28.08 5.66 6.85
CA THR A 53 28.81 6.92 6.63
C THR A 53 29.84 6.82 5.50
N LEU A 54 30.37 5.61 5.27
CA LEU A 54 31.31 5.29 4.19
C LEU A 54 30.87 3.99 3.49
N GLU A 55 30.09 4.12 2.42
CA GLU A 55 29.69 2.98 1.58
C GLU A 55 30.54 2.93 0.31
N SER A 56 31.13 1.78 0.03
CA SER A 56 31.86 1.49 -1.20
C SER A 56 31.64 0.03 -1.59
N ASP A 57 31.98 -0.30 -2.83
CA ASP A 57 32.14 -1.66 -3.36
C ASP A 57 32.98 -2.61 -2.47
N LYS A 58 33.79 -2.07 -1.56
CA LYS A 58 34.64 -2.82 -0.63
C LYS A 58 34.02 -2.99 0.76
N THR A 59 32.88 -2.36 1.03
CA THR A 59 32.16 -2.53 2.29
C THR A 59 31.47 -3.89 2.30
N ARG A 60 31.78 -4.71 3.31
CA ARG A 60 31.16 -6.02 3.51
C ARG A 60 30.05 -5.91 4.53
N PHE A 61 28.90 -6.48 4.21
CA PHE A 61 27.75 -6.53 5.10
C PHE A 61 27.53 -7.95 5.60
N SER A 62 27.03 -8.09 6.82
CA SER A 62 26.58 -9.36 7.36
C SER A 62 25.32 -9.14 8.18
N TRP A 63 24.19 -9.57 7.62
CA TRP A 63 22.88 -9.48 8.25
C TRP A 63 22.55 -10.75 9.02
N ARG A 64 21.94 -10.57 10.19
CA ARG A 64 21.30 -11.64 10.96
C ARG A 64 19.93 -11.16 11.45
N ALA A 65 18.99 -12.09 11.48
CA ALA A 65 17.67 -11.89 12.04
C ALA A 65 17.37 -13.01 13.03
N ARG A 66 16.71 -12.67 14.13
CA ARG A 66 16.22 -13.63 15.12
C ARG A 66 14.79 -13.28 15.48
N TRP A 67 13.94 -14.30 15.61
CA TRP A 67 12.59 -14.13 16.15
C TRP A 67 12.63 -14.07 17.69
N ALA A 68 11.88 -13.12 18.25
CA ALA A 68 11.66 -13.00 19.68
C ALA A 68 10.14 -12.99 19.99
N PRO A 69 9.66 -13.84 20.91
CA PRO A 69 8.25 -13.84 21.30
C PRO A 69 7.89 -12.56 22.07
N THR A 70 6.64 -12.12 21.93
CA THR A 70 6.09 -11.04 22.75
C THR A 70 5.19 -11.55 23.88
N LYS A 71 4.81 -12.83 23.85
CA LYS A 71 3.99 -13.50 24.86
C LYS A 71 4.58 -14.87 25.24
N PRO A 72 4.45 -15.31 26.51
CA PRO A 72 4.83 -16.66 26.91
C PRO A 72 4.05 -17.73 26.13
N GLY A 73 4.74 -18.80 25.71
CA GLY A 73 4.11 -19.93 25.01
C GLY A 73 3.83 -19.72 23.52
N GLN A 74 4.18 -18.55 22.96
CA GLN A 74 3.99 -18.27 21.53
C GLN A 74 4.87 -19.19 20.66
N LYS A 75 4.29 -19.74 19.58
CA LYS A 75 5.00 -20.61 18.63
C LYS A 75 6.08 -19.81 17.89
N GLN A 76 7.27 -20.41 17.75
CA GLN A 76 8.38 -19.80 17.04
C GLN A 76 8.05 -19.59 15.56
N CYS A 77 8.24 -18.35 15.08
CA CYS A 77 8.15 -18.03 13.67
C CYS A 77 9.51 -18.22 12.98
N ASN A 78 9.49 -18.76 11.77
CA ASN A 78 10.66 -18.82 10.92
C ASN A 78 10.86 -17.47 10.21
N ILE A 79 12.12 -17.07 10.10
CA ILE A 79 12.53 -15.81 9.48
C ILE A 79 13.65 -16.11 8.50
N VAL A 80 13.43 -15.74 7.24
CA VAL A 80 14.40 -15.93 6.16
C VAL A 80 14.89 -14.57 5.70
N LEU A 81 16.22 -14.41 5.63
CA LEU A 81 16.86 -13.27 4.98
C LEU A 81 17.47 -13.71 3.65
N SER A 82 17.18 -12.98 2.59
CA SER A 82 17.78 -13.14 1.26
C SER A 82 18.93 -12.15 1.07
N ASP A 83 20.01 -12.52 0.39
CA ASP A 83 21.13 -11.60 0.11
C ASP A 83 21.81 -10.99 1.35
N LYS A 84 22.02 -11.80 2.41
CA LYS A 84 22.58 -11.39 3.73
C LYS A 84 23.94 -10.67 3.71
N ASN A 85 24.59 -10.56 2.55
CA ASN A 85 25.91 -9.96 2.38
C ASN A 85 25.91 -8.64 1.57
N LYS A 86 24.72 -8.12 1.24
CA LYS A 86 24.53 -6.85 0.51
C LYS A 86 24.10 -5.73 1.45
N SER A 87 24.21 -4.47 1.00
CA SER A 87 23.68 -3.31 1.74
C SER A 87 22.15 -3.31 1.81
N GLU A 88 21.47 -3.97 0.87
CA GLU A 88 20.03 -4.22 0.88
C GLU A 88 19.75 -5.72 0.96
N THR A 89 18.81 -6.12 1.81
CA THR A 89 18.38 -7.51 2.01
C THR A 89 16.86 -7.56 2.13
N THR A 90 16.28 -8.71 1.83
CA THR A 90 14.84 -8.93 1.99
C THR A 90 14.61 -9.88 3.14
N ILE A 91 13.63 -9.56 3.99
CA ILE A 91 13.16 -10.42 5.06
C ILE A 91 11.80 -11.02 4.70
N LYS A 92 11.64 -12.31 4.98
CA LYS A 92 10.37 -13.03 4.84
C LYS A 92 10.06 -13.75 6.15
N VAL A 93 8.82 -13.65 6.58
CA VAL A 93 8.29 -14.34 7.75
C VAL A 93 7.25 -15.34 7.29
N ASP A 94 7.21 -16.51 7.91
CA ASP A 94 6.20 -17.53 7.58
C ASP A 94 4.77 -17.00 7.76
N ALA A 95 3.86 -17.45 6.90
CA ALA A 95 2.47 -16.99 6.87
C ALA A 95 1.67 -17.37 8.13
N ASP A 96 2.03 -18.48 8.79
CA ASP A 96 1.38 -18.94 10.03
C ASP A 96 1.91 -18.24 11.30
N CYS A 97 2.80 -17.25 11.15
CA CYS A 97 3.34 -16.53 12.29
C CYS A 97 2.26 -15.70 13.00
N GLU A 98 2.05 -16.00 14.29
CA GLU A 98 1.05 -15.32 15.14
C GLU A 98 1.52 -13.94 15.66
N GLY A 99 2.73 -13.52 15.29
CA GLY A 99 3.32 -12.23 15.64
C GLY A 99 4.69 -12.37 16.32
N GLY A 100 5.09 -11.34 17.06
CA GLY A 100 6.38 -11.29 17.76
C GLY A 100 7.24 -10.14 17.26
N ASN A 101 8.54 -10.21 17.55
CA ASN A 101 9.53 -9.24 17.09
C ASN A 101 10.61 -9.93 16.25
N ILE A 102 11.18 -9.18 15.33
CA ILE A 102 12.39 -9.52 14.59
C ILE A 102 13.52 -8.66 15.15
N GLU A 103 14.47 -9.30 15.81
CA GLU A 103 15.72 -8.69 16.23
C GLU A 103 16.71 -8.76 15.06
N LEU A 104 16.94 -7.63 14.42
CA LEU A 104 17.90 -7.46 13.33
C LEU A 104 19.24 -7.04 13.88
N SER A 105 20.31 -7.64 13.36
CA SER A 105 21.68 -7.18 13.56
C SER A 105 22.41 -7.10 12.24
N LEU A 106 23.15 -6.02 12.08
CA LEU A 106 23.97 -5.73 10.92
C LEU A 106 25.40 -5.47 11.37
N VAL A 107 26.34 -6.14 10.72
CA VAL A 107 27.77 -5.81 10.82
C VAL A 107 28.22 -5.29 9.45
N ALA A 108 28.79 -4.08 9.44
CA ALA A 108 29.46 -3.52 8.28
C ALA A 108 30.98 -3.48 8.54
N GLU A 109 31.77 -3.86 7.55
CA GLU A 109 33.24 -3.86 7.61
C GLU A 109 33.81 -3.13 6.41
N PHE A 110 34.70 -2.16 6.66
CA PHE A 110 35.41 -1.41 5.62
C PHE A 110 36.87 -1.22 6.03
N LYS A 111 37.79 -1.83 5.28
CA LYS A 111 39.23 -1.89 5.63
C LYS A 111 39.41 -2.47 7.04
N THR A 112 39.99 -1.70 7.97
CA THR A 112 40.20 -2.07 9.37
C THR A 112 39.07 -1.60 10.30
N LYS A 113 38.06 -0.91 9.76
CA LYS A 113 36.94 -0.37 10.54
C LYS A 113 35.76 -1.34 10.51
N ARG A 114 35.07 -1.44 11.64
CA ARG A 114 33.88 -2.26 11.82
C ARG A 114 32.81 -1.47 12.55
N ALA A 115 31.60 -1.50 12.03
CA ALA A 115 30.42 -0.87 12.63
C ALA A 115 29.31 -1.91 12.82
N LYS A 116 28.49 -1.71 13.84
CA LYS A 116 27.35 -2.58 14.15
C LYS A 116 26.09 -1.74 14.32
N ALA A 117 24.97 -2.29 13.89
CA ALA A 117 23.64 -1.73 14.13
C ALA A 117 22.68 -2.85 14.53
N GLU A 118 21.72 -2.48 15.37
CA GLU A 118 20.64 -3.36 15.81
C GLU A 118 19.31 -2.62 15.61
N ALA A 119 18.27 -3.37 15.26
CA ALA A 119 16.92 -2.85 15.12
C ALA A 119 15.91 -3.91 15.53
N VAL A 120 14.75 -3.47 16.01
CA VAL A 120 13.63 -4.34 16.32
C VAL A 120 12.47 -3.97 15.41
N VAL A 121 11.96 -4.96 14.69
CA VAL A 121 10.80 -4.80 13.80
C VAL A 121 9.67 -5.69 14.30
N LYS A 122 8.45 -5.16 14.38
CA LYS A 122 7.31 -5.97 14.83
C LYS A 122 6.82 -6.88 13.71
N ILE A 123 6.41 -8.09 14.06
CA ILE A 123 5.69 -8.96 13.14
C ILE A 123 4.20 -8.70 13.33
N ALA A 124 3.56 -8.20 12.28
CA ALA A 124 2.12 -8.07 12.22
C ALA A 124 1.53 -9.32 11.58
N LYS A 125 0.51 -9.89 12.22
CA LYS A 125 -0.26 -10.97 11.62
C LYS A 125 -0.96 -10.43 10.38
N LYS A 126 -0.97 -11.21 9.30
CA LYS A 126 -1.85 -10.93 8.17
C LYS A 126 -3.29 -11.09 8.64
N GLU A 127 -3.99 -9.97 8.82
CA GLU A 127 -5.43 -9.99 9.02
C GLU A 127 -6.06 -10.39 7.70
N GLU A 128 -6.41 -11.67 7.59
CA GLU A 128 -7.37 -12.09 6.58
C GLU A 128 -8.73 -11.55 6.98
N PRO A 129 -9.51 -11.04 6.03
CA PRO A 129 -10.84 -10.58 6.34
C PRO A 129 -11.72 -11.73 6.81
N VAL A 130 -12.22 -11.61 8.03
CA VAL A 130 -13.17 -12.58 8.58
C VAL A 130 -14.56 -12.27 8.00
N TRP A 131 -14.86 -12.89 6.87
CA TRP A 131 -16.24 -13.05 6.41
C TRP A 131 -16.96 -14.03 7.33
N PRO A 132 -18.25 -13.81 7.64
CA PRO A 132 -19.02 -14.83 8.33
C PRO A 132 -19.03 -16.11 7.48
N GLN A 133 -18.80 -17.27 8.11
CA GLN A 133 -18.73 -18.58 7.42
C GLN A 133 -19.98 -18.88 6.57
N SER A 134 -21.11 -18.27 6.94
CA SER A 134 -22.31 -18.16 6.12
C SER A 134 -22.82 -16.72 6.21
N LEU A 135 -23.18 -16.11 5.09
CA LEU A 135 -23.83 -14.80 5.09
C LEU A 135 -25.15 -14.91 5.87
N PRO A 136 -25.44 -13.98 6.81
CA PRO A 136 -26.75 -13.94 7.47
C PRO A 136 -27.89 -13.83 6.46
N ASP A 137 -29.09 -14.32 6.79
CA ASP A 137 -30.26 -14.23 5.91
C ASP A 137 -30.66 -12.77 5.57
N THR A 138 -30.20 -11.82 6.39
CA THR A 138 -30.38 -10.38 6.16
C THR A 138 -29.42 -9.81 5.13
N TRP A 139 -28.46 -10.58 4.64
CA TRP A 139 -27.43 -10.15 3.71
C TRP A 139 -27.75 -10.70 2.31
N GLN A 140 -27.81 -9.80 1.34
CA GLN A 140 -27.98 -10.14 -0.05
C GLN A 140 -26.67 -9.90 -0.78
N LEU A 141 -25.96 -11.00 -1.05
CA LEU A 141 -24.73 -10.97 -1.83
C LEU A 141 -25.04 -10.50 -3.25
N ILE A 142 -24.33 -9.47 -3.69
CA ILE A 142 -24.31 -9.05 -5.08
C ILE A 142 -23.23 -9.85 -5.80
N ASN A 143 -22.01 -9.89 -5.26
CA ASN A 143 -20.89 -10.57 -5.92
C ASN A 143 -19.86 -11.14 -4.94
N ASP A 144 -19.42 -12.37 -5.19
CA ASP A 144 -18.31 -13.07 -4.51
C ASP A 144 -17.17 -13.46 -5.47
N TYR A 145 -17.19 -12.97 -6.72
CA TYR A 145 -16.20 -13.14 -7.80
C TYR A 145 -15.59 -14.54 -8.00
N SER A 146 -16.20 -15.58 -7.44
CA SER A 146 -15.75 -16.97 -7.54
C SER A 146 -16.08 -17.59 -8.91
N SER A 147 -16.92 -16.94 -9.71
CA SER A 147 -17.29 -17.35 -11.07
C SER A 147 -17.26 -16.17 -12.04
N GLN A 148 -16.79 -16.40 -13.27
CA GLN A 148 -16.89 -15.41 -14.34
C GLN A 148 -18.32 -15.48 -14.93
N GLY A 149 -19.15 -14.50 -14.61
CA GLY A 149 -20.54 -14.46 -15.05
C GLY A 149 -21.30 -13.24 -14.54
N PRO A 150 -22.63 -13.18 -14.76
CA PRO A 150 -23.48 -12.22 -14.09
C PRO A 150 -23.29 -12.29 -12.58
N ASN A 151 -23.45 -11.17 -11.89
CA ASN A 151 -23.51 -11.15 -10.44
C ASN A 151 -24.73 -11.93 -9.94
N ARG A 152 -24.82 -12.16 -8.63
CA ARG A 152 -25.85 -12.99 -7.99
C ARG A 152 -27.28 -12.45 -8.17
N LEU A 153 -27.43 -11.23 -8.66
CA LEU A 153 -28.71 -10.58 -8.97
C LEU A 153 -29.04 -10.61 -10.48
N SER A 154 -28.31 -11.38 -11.28
CA SER A 154 -28.44 -11.46 -12.74
C SER A 154 -28.03 -10.19 -13.49
N GLY A 155 -27.30 -9.28 -12.83
CA GLY A 155 -26.66 -8.15 -13.47
C GLY A 155 -25.26 -8.48 -13.99
N ILE A 156 -24.68 -7.63 -14.84
CA ILE A 156 -23.31 -7.79 -15.32
C ILE A 156 -22.38 -6.77 -14.66
N PHE A 157 -21.08 -7.05 -14.68
CA PHE A 157 -20.06 -6.07 -14.31
C PHE A 157 -19.18 -5.70 -15.49
N GLY A 158 -18.56 -4.53 -15.43
CA GLY A 158 -17.66 -4.05 -16.47
C GLY A 158 -16.81 -2.88 -16.01
N THR A 159 -16.15 -2.23 -16.97
CA THR A 159 -15.34 -1.04 -16.73
C THR A 159 -15.75 0.11 -17.63
N TRP A 160 -15.43 1.31 -17.20
CA TRP A 160 -15.60 2.54 -17.98
C TRP A 160 -14.38 3.45 -17.79
N GLY A 161 -14.22 4.42 -18.67
CA GLY A 161 -13.11 5.38 -18.62
C GLY A 161 -13.50 6.75 -19.15
N PHE A 162 -12.91 7.80 -18.61
CA PHE A 162 -13.10 9.20 -19.00
C PHE A 162 -11.76 9.92 -19.13
N LYS A 163 -11.67 10.83 -20.12
CA LYS A 163 -10.46 11.63 -20.41
C LYS A 163 -9.17 10.83 -20.34
N MET A 164 -9.07 9.77 -21.16
CA MET A 164 -7.92 8.85 -21.25
C MET A 164 -7.69 7.93 -20.03
N GLY A 165 -8.52 8.02 -18.99
CA GLY A 165 -8.49 7.06 -17.89
C GLY A 165 -8.94 5.67 -18.36
N LYS A 166 -8.24 4.63 -17.91
CA LYS A 166 -8.51 3.24 -18.28
C LYS A 166 -8.51 2.36 -17.04
N CYS A 167 -9.58 1.61 -16.86
CA CYS A 167 -9.69 0.55 -15.86
C CYS A 167 -9.85 -0.80 -16.57
N ASN A 168 -9.11 -1.80 -16.12
CA ASN A 168 -9.28 -3.19 -16.51
C ASN A 168 -9.64 -3.99 -15.26
N ALA A 169 -10.76 -4.68 -15.31
CA ALA A 169 -11.26 -5.49 -14.22
C ALA A 169 -11.22 -6.97 -14.63
N ALA A 170 -10.55 -7.79 -13.84
CA ALA A 170 -10.44 -9.22 -14.06
C ALA A 170 -10.60 -9.97 -12.74
N VAL A 171 -11.31 -11.10 -12.77
CA VAL A 171 -11.41 -11.99 -11.62
C VAL A 171 -10.08 -12.72 -11.44
N LYS A 172 -9.50 -12.65 -10.24
CA LYS A 172 -8.26 -13.32 -9.86
C LYS A 172 -8.33 -13.77 -8.41
N ASP A 173 -8.04 -15.04 -8.17
CA ASP A 173 -8.02 -15.66 -6.84
C ASP A 173 -9.31 -15.41 -6.01
N GLY A 174 -10.46 -15.34 -6.68
CA GLY A 174 -11.77 -15.11 -6.04
C GLY A 174 -12.10 -13.65 -5.74
N SER A 175 -11.27 -12.68 -6.17
CA SER A 175 -11.57 -11.24 -6.05
C SER A 175 -11.51 -10.55 -7.41
N LEU A 176 -12.12 -9.36 -7.52
CA LEU A 176 -11.99 -8.50 -8.69
C LEU A 176 -10.70 -7.67 -8.61
N GLU A 177 -9.72 -7.99 -9.46
CA GLU A 177 -8.51 -7.19 -9.66
C GLU A 177 -8.81 -6.03 -10.63
N ILE A 178 -8.68 -4.80 -10.14
CA ILE A 178 -8.92 -3.57 -10.86
C ILE A 178 -7.57 -2.88 -11.09
N LYS A 179 -7.08 -2.93 -12.33
CA LYS A 179 -5.88 -2.21 -12.77
C LYS A 179 -6.28 -0.90 -13.42
N TYR A 180 -5.72 0.20 -12.95
CA TYR A 180 -6.04 1.52 -13.50
C TYR A 180 -4.82 2.25 -14.07
N SER A 181 -5.08 3.13 -15.05
CA SER A 181 -4.13 4.08 -15.63
C SER A 181 -4.83 5.40 -15.93
N LEU A 182 -4.32 6.48 -15.36
CA LEU A 182 -4.89 7.83 -15.32
C LEU A 182 -3.80 8.85 -15.70
N PRO A 183 -3.55 9.07 -17.01
CA PRO A 183 -2.41 9.87 -17.46
C PRO A 183 -2.60 11.38 -17.27
N LEU A 184 -3.83 11.89 -17.23
CA LEU A 184 -4.13 13.32 -17.12
C LEU A 184 -4.74 13.64 -15.75
N GLY A 185 -4.49 14.86 -15.24
CA GLY A 185 -4.95 15.32 -13.93
C GLY A 185 -6.46 15.23 -13.70
N ASP A 186 -7.24 15.18 -14.78
CA ASP A 186 -8.70 15.05 -14.80
C ASP A 186 -9.18 13.74 -15.46
N SER A 187 -8.28 12.77 -15.67
CA SER A 187 -8.65 11.41 -16.04
C SER A 187 -9.39 10.72 -14.89
N SER A 188 -10.37 9.90 -15.24
CA SER A 188 -10.99 8.97 -14.30
C SER A 188 -11.32 7.65 -14.99
N CYS A 189 -11.44 6.59 -14.21
CA CYS A 189 -12.00 5.33 -14.69
C CYS A 189 -12.70 4.63 -13.54
N GLY A 190 -13.46 3.59 -13.86
CA GLY A 190 -14.13 2.83 -12.83
C GLY A 190 -14.57 1.46 -13.26
N THR A 191 -15.16 0.77 -12.30
CA THR A 191 -15.94 -0.45 -12.51
C THR A 191 -17.40 -0.17 -12.22
N TYR A 192 -18.27 -1.02 -12.75
CA TYR A 192 -19.68 -1.01 -12.41
C TYR A 192 -20.20 -2.43 -12.31
N GLU A 193 -21.24 -2.60 -11.52
CA GLU A 193 -22.09 -3.78 -11.42
C GLU A 193 -23.54 -3.35 -11.55
N HIS A 194 -24.25 -3.83 -12.56
CA HIS A 194 -25.70 -3.69 -12.60
C HIS A 194 -26.33 -4.57 -11.53
N PHE A 195 -27.42 -4.12 -10.93
CA PHE A 195 -28.19 -4.99 -10.06
C PHE A 195 -28.94 -6.05 -10.89
N VAL A 196 -29.57 -5.68 -12.00
CA VAL A 196 -30.33 -6.61 -12.85
C VAL A 196 -30.17 -6.24 -14.32
N THR A 197 -30.14 -7.23 -15.22
CA THR A 197 -30.16 -7.00 -16.67
C THR A 197 -31.15 -7.90 -17.40
N GLU A 198 -31.88 -7.36 -18.38
CA GLU A 198 -32.63 -8.11 -19.38
C GLU A 198 -31.99 -7.88 -20.76
N LYS A 199 -31.54 -8.95 -21.44
CA LYS A 199 -31.02 -8.97 -22.83
C LYS A 199 -30.35 -7.65 -23.28
N GLY A 200 -29.27 -7.27 -22.60
CA GLY A 200 -28.45 -6.11 -22.98
C GLY A 200 -28.95 -4.76 -22.46
N LYS A 201 -29.97 -4.72 -21.60
CA LYS A 201 -30.48 -3.51 -20.92
C LYS A 201 -30.48 -3.69 -19.41
N ALA A 202 -30.17 -2.62 -18.70
CA ALA A 202 -30.25 -2.59 -17.24
C ALA A 202 -31.69 -2.29 -16.79
N GLU A 203 -32.10 -2.89 -15.68
CA GLU A 203 -33.43 -2.69 -15.08
C GLU A 203 -33.29 -2.06 -13.68
N PRO A 204 -34.31 -1.32 -13.20
CA PRO A 204 -34.33 -0.82 -11.84
C PRO A 204 -34.43 -1.97 -10.82
N PHE A 205 -33.74 -1.79 -9.70
CA PHE A 205 -33.73 -2.67 -8.55
C PHE A 205 -34.12 -1.87 -7.30
N ASP A 206 -35.08 -2.40 -6.54
CA ASP A 206 -35.58 -1.74 -5.34
C ASP A 206 -34.63 -1.99 -4.16
N ILE A 207 -33.94 -0.94 -3.71
CA ILE A 207 -33.05 -0.98 -2.54
C ILE A 207 -33.71 -0.43 -1.26
N THR A 208 -35.03 -0.26 -1.24
CA THR A 208 -35.76 0.35 -0.10
C THR A 208 -35.58 -0.43 1.20
N ASP A 209 -35.49 -1.75 1.14
CA ASP A 209 -35.40 -2.61 2.32
C ASP A 209 -33.98 -2.75 2.88
N PHE A 210 -32.98 -2.17 2.22
CA PHE A 210 -31.59 -2.22 2.66
C PHE A 210 -31.18 -0.95 3.41
N ASP A 211 -30.32 -1.14 4.40
CA ASP A 211 -29.74 -0.08 5.22
C ASP A 211 -28.31 0.22 4.80
N LYS A 212 -27.55 -0.82 4.41
CA LYS A 212 -26.11 -0.69 4.13
C LYS A 212 -25.67 -1.42 2.88
N ILE A 213 -24.56 -0.95 2.32
CA ILE A 213 -23.71 -1.69 1.42
C ILE A 213 -22.42 -2.04 2.17
N VAL A 214 -21.98 -3.29 2.05
CA VAL A 214 -20.72 -3.78 2.62
C VAL A 214 -19.87 -4.37 1.53
N PHE A 215 -18.58 -4.05 1.53
CA PHE A 215 -17.61 -4.63 0.61
C PHE A 215 -16.21 -4.55 1.19
N MET A 216 -15.26 -5.13 0.47
CA MET A 216 -13.87 -5.16 0.87
C MET A 216 -12.94 -4.70 -0.23
N MET A 217 -11.91 -3.96 0.16
CA MET A 217 -10.83 -3.58 -0.73
C MET A 217 -9.47 -3.74 -0.08
N ARG A 218 -8.47 -3.95 -0.91
CA ARG A 218 -7.07 -3.67 -0.60
C ARG A 218 -6.32 -3.23 -1.85
N SER A 219 -5.22 -2.55 -1.65
CA SER A 219 -4.20 -2.37 -2.67
C SER A 219 -3.51 -3.72 -2.92
N SER A 220 -3.27 -4.03 -4.18
CA SER A 220 -2.41 -5.14 -4.60
C SER A 220 -1.00 -4.67 -4.98
N ASP A 221 -0.72 -3.38 -4.89
CA ASP A 221 0.61 -2.79 -5.02
C ASP A 221 1.04 -2.13 -3.71
N ASP A 222 2.28 -1.63 -3.64
CA ASP A 222 2.85 -1.04 -2.42
C ASP A 222 2.35 0.39 -2.14
N SER A 223 1.29 0.84 -2.82
CA SER A 223 0.77 2.21 -2.70
C SER A 223 -0.62 2.26 -2.08
N THR A 224 -0.93 3.39 -1.44
CA THR A 224 -2.29 3.73 -1.03
C THR A 224 -3.05 4.34 -2.22
N HIS A 225 -4.30 3.94 -2.39
CA HIS A 225 -5.21 4.44 -3.42
C HIS A 225 -6.43 5.09 -2.79
N TYR A 226 -7.08 5.96 -3.54
CA TYR A 226 -8.32 6.59 -3.12
C TYR A 226 -9.44 6.28 -4.10
N VAL A 227 -10.53 5.70 -3.60
CA VAL A 227 -11.64 5.22 -4.45
C VAL A 227 -12.94 5.85 -3.98
N VAL A 228 -13.79 6.25 -4.91
CA VAL A 228 -15.15 6.68 -4.63
C VAL A 228 -16.08 5.51 -4.93
N PHE A 229 -17.00 5.20 -4.02
CA PHE A 229 -18.05 4.23 -4.29
C PHE A 229 -19.27 4.98 -4.83
N GLU A 230 -19.84 4.49 -5.92
CA GLU A 230 -20.96 5.11 -6.62
C GLU A 230 -22.21 4.23 -6.54
N VAL A 231 -23.37 4.86 -6.34
CA VAL A 231 -24.70 4.25 -6.53
C VAL A 231 -25.44 5.09 -7.57
N VAL A 232 -25.98 4.45 -8.59
CA VAL A 232 -26.61 5.17 -9.71
C VAL A 232 -28.07 4.78 -9.84
N GLU A 233 -28.92 5.79 -9.98
CA GLU A 233 -30.33 5.67 -10.25
C GLU A 233 -30.58 5.35 -11.74
N PHE A 234 -31.63 4.59 -12.02
CA PHE A 234 -32.15 4.30 -13.33
C PHE A 234 -33.04 5.45 -13.80
N ASP A 235 -32.65 6.11 -14.91
CA ASP A 235 -33.53 7.02 -15.64
C ASP A 235 -33.62 6.54 -17.10
N PRO A 236 -34.76 5.98 -17.54
CA PRO A 236 -34.92 5.43 -18.89
C PRO A 236 -34.93 6.50 -19.99
N TYR A 237 -34.99 7.79 -19.64
CA TYR A 237 -35.02 8.90 -20.59
C TYR A 237 -33.66 9.56 -20.78
N ALA A 238 -32.66 9.19 -19.98
CA ALA A 238 -31.30 9.68 -20.11
C ALA A 238 -30.52 8.94 -21.21
N GLN A 239 -29.63 9.62 -21.94
CA GLN A 239 -28.88 9.03 -23.06
C GLN A 239 -28.03 7.79 -22.71
N ALA A 240 -27.65 7.62 -21.44
CA ALA A 240 -26.90 6.46 -20.94
C ALA A 240 -27.74 5.57 -20.01
N ASP A 241 -29.06 5.77 -19.98
CA ASP A 241 -29.98 5.21 -18.99
C ASP A 241 -29.49 5.48 -17.55
N GLN A 242 -28.89 6.65 -17.33
CA GLN A 242 -28.27 7.07 -16.07
C GLN A 242 -29.06 8.24 -15.48
N GLY A 243 -29.66 8.00 -14.32
CA GLY A 243 -30.24 9.04 -13.47
C GLY A 243 -29.19 9.65 -12.56
N MET A 244 -29.61 9.99 -11.33
CA MET A 244 -28.73 10.55 -10.32
C MET A 244 -27.58 9.59 -9.97
N VAL A 245 -26.35 10.10 -10.06
CA VAL A 245 -25.16 9.43 -9.54
C VAL A 245 -24.89 9.98 -8.15
N VAL A 246 -24.80 9.08 -7.17
CA VAL A 246 -24.44 9.38 -5.80
C VAL A 246 -23.09 8.77 -5.50
N GLU A 247 -22.26 9.51 -4.79
CA GLU A 247 -20.87 9.17 -4.53
C GLU A 247 -20.53 9.27 -3.05
N THR A 248 -19.69 8.37 -2.56
CA THR A 248 -19.06 8.54 -1.26
C THR A 248 -18.00 9.64 -1.29
N LYS A 249 -17.53 10.05 -0.11
CA LYS A 249 -16.20 10.65 0.01
C LYS A 249 -15.14 9.63 -0.45
N PRO A 250 -13.94 10.09 -0.88
CA PRO A 250 -12.85 9.18 -1.21
C PRO A 250 -12.52 8.25 -0.04
N LEU A 251 -12.54 6.96 -0.31
CA LEU A 251 -12.20 5.88 0.59
C LEU A 251 -10.72 5.56 0.43
N GLU A 252 -9.97 5.55 1.52
CA GLU A 252 -8.56 5.19 1.54
C GLU A 252 -8.41 3.67 1.48
N VAL A 253 -7.69 3.18 0.46
CA VAL A 253 -7.42 1.77 0.21
C VAL A 253 -5.93 1.51 0.40
N THR A 254 -5.59 0.83 1.48
CA THR A 254 -4.21 0.47 1.85
C THR A 254 -3.86 -0.95 1.41
N THR A 255 -2.63 -1.39 1.65
CA THR A 255 -2.18 -2.77 1.36
C THR A 255 -2.90 -3.84 2.18
N LYS A 256 -3.58 -3.46 3.27
CA LYS A 256 -4.35 -4.37 4.12
C LYS A 256 -5.79 -4.50 3.61
N TRP A 257 -6.37 -5.68 3.76
CA TRP A 257 -7.81 -5.88 3.54
C TRP A 257 -8.62 -5.05 4.52
N GLN A 258 -9.44 -4.15 3.98
CA GLN A 258 -10.30 -3.25 4.74
C GLN A 258 -11.76 -3.51 4.38
N ARG A 259 -12.60 -3.64 5.41
CA ARG A 259 -14.05 -3.69 5.26
C ARG A 259 -14.61 -2.28 5.29
N PHE A 260 -15.43 -1.98 4.28
CA PHE A 260 -16.15 -0.71 4.17
C PHE A 260 -17.62 -0.98 4.37
N GLU A 261 -18.24 -0.21 5.26
CA GLU A 261 -19.69 -0.21 5.47
C GLU A 261 -20.23 1.16 5.13
N LEU A 262 -21.07 1.22 4.10
CA LEU A 262 -21.70 2.44 3.65
C LEU A 262 -23.17 2.41 4.06
N ASN A 263 -23.56 3.35 4.92
CA ASN A 263 -24.95 3.56 5.26
C ASN A 263 -25.66 4.25 4.09
N LEU A 264 -26.65 3.58 3.50
CA LEU A 264 -27.41 4.10 2.36
C LEU A 264 -28.12 5.41 2.70
N SER A 265 -28.53 5.62 3.96
CA SER A 265 -29.15 6.89 4.37
C SER A 265 -28.17 8.07 4.45
N GLU A 266 -26.87 7.79 4.60
CA GLU A 266 -25.84 8.83 4.69
C GLU A 266 -25.28 9.20 3.32
N ILE A 267 -25.20 8.23 2.41
CA ILE A 267 -24.63 8.47 1.09
C ILE A 267 -25.70 8.95 0.11
N LEU A 268 -26.90 8.37 0.12
CA LEU A 268 -27.93 8.66 -0.89
C LEU A 268 -28.46 10.09 -0.73
N HIS A 269 -28.45 10.82 -1.84
CA HIS A 269 -29.07 12.14 -1.90
C HIS A 269 -30.57 12.06 -1.56
N PRO A 270 -31.18 13.06 -0.90
CA PRO A 270 -32.61 13.04 -0.55
C PRO A 270 -33.59 12.86 -1.73
N HIS A 271 -33.12 13.12 -2.95
CA HIS A 271 -33.91 12.95 -4.18
C HIS A 271 -33.62 11.65 -4.95
N PHE A 272 -32.73 10.81 -4.44
CA PHE A 272 -32.44 9.52 -5.05
C PHE A 272 -33.65 8.58 -4.86
N ASP A 273 -34.22 8.08 -5.96
CA ASP A 273 -35.31 7.09 -5.89
C ASP A 273 -34.75 5.69 -5.62
N ARG A 274 -34.86 5.24 -4.36
CA ARG A 274 -34.41 3.91 -3.93
C ARG A 274 -35.08 2.76 -4.69
N LYS A 275 -36.24 2.96 -5.28
CA LYS A 275 -36.92 1.93 -6.08
C LYS A 275 -36.30 1.75 -7.47
N LYS A 276 -35.43 2.69 -7.85
CA LYS A 276 -34.81 2.77 -9.17
C LYS A 276 -33.30 2.63 -9.12
N ALA A 277 -32.73 2.00 -8.10
CA ALA A 277 -31.28 1.79 -8.12
C ALA A 277 -30.92 0.87 -9.29
N LYS A 278 -29.91 1.22 -10.09
CA LYS A 278 -29.54 0.49 -11.33
C LYS A 278 -28.23 -0.25 -11.19
N GLN A 279 -27.24 0.44 -10.64
CA GLN A 279 -25.88 -0.05 -10.58
C GLN A 279 -25.14 0.54 -9.39
N VAL A 280 -24.09 -0.15 -9.01
CA VAL A 280 -23.06 0.31 -8.08
C VAL A 280 -21.70 0.14 -8.71
N GLY A 281 -20.71 0.88 -8.23
CA GLY A 281 -19.39 0.83 -8.85
C GLY A 281 -18.31 1.53 -8.05
N LEU A 282 -17.08 1.34 -8.50
CA LEU A 282 -15.92 2.05 -7.98
C LEU A 282 -15.46 3.06 -9.02
N ARG A 283 -15.26 4.31 -8.62
CA ARG A 283 -14.59 5.33 -9.42
C ARG A 283 -13.23 5.69 -8.84
N ILE A 284 -12.25 5.81 -9.72
CA ILE A 284 -10.89 6.20 -9.42
C ILE A 284 -10.59 7.47 -10.22
N ASP A 285 -10.49 8.60 -9.52
CA ASP A 285 -10.19 9.90 -10.11
C ASP A 285 -8.72 10.26 -9.93
N ARG A 286 -8.09 10.80 -10.99
CA ARG A 286 -6.67 11.18 -10.94
C ARG A 286 -6.38 12.20 -9.85
N LYS A 287 -7.30 13.14 -9.63
CA LYS A 287 -7.18 14.22 -8.63
C LYS A 287 -6.99 13.72 -7.20
N TYR A 288 -7.37 12.48 -6.90
CA TYR A 288 -7.21 11.88 -5.57
C TYR A 288 -5.97 10.97 -5.48
N GLN A 289 -5.27 10.69 -6.59
CA GLN A 289 -4.15 9.76 -6.58
C GLN A 289 -2.81 10.46 -6.47
N ASN A 290 -1.85 9.80 -5.80
CA ASN A 290 -0.45 10.20 -5.83
C ASN A 290 0.25 9.66 -7.09
N GLN A 291 -0.07 8.42 -7.50
CA GLN A 291 0.45 7.80 -8.73
C GLN A 291 -0.58 7.77 -9.88
N PRO A 292 -0.12 7.79 -11.15
CA PRO A 292 -1.01 7.73 -12.31
C PRO A 292 -1.55 6.33 -12.58
N SER A 293 -1.09 5.28 -11.91
CA SER A 293 -1.53 3.90 -12.14
C SER A 293 -1.45 3.09 -10.86
N GLY A 294 -2.28 2.06 -10.73
CA GLY A 294 -2.27 1.20 -9.56
C GLY A 294 -3.18 -0.02 -9.73
N VAL A 295 -3.17 -0.87 -8.71
CA VAL A 295 -3.93 -2.12 -8.68
C VAL A 295 -4.67 -2.27 -7.36
N ILE A 296 -6.00 -2.46 -7.45
CA ILE A 296 -6.89 -2.63 -6.30
C ILE A 296 -7.57 -3.99 -6.42
N LEU A 297 -7.67 -4.73 -5.32
CA LEU A 297 -8.58 -5.87 -5.23
C LEU A 297 -9.87 -5.43 -4.55
N PHE A 298 -10.99 -5.82 -5.13
CA PHE A 298 -12.34 -5.59 -4.64
C PHE A 298 -13.06 -6.91 -4.47
N ASP A 299 -13.77 -7.08 -3.37
CA ASP A 299 -14.40 -8.35 -3.06
C ASP A 299 -15.66 -8.21 -2.20
N ASN A 300 -16.52 -9.23 -2.31
CA ASN A 300 -17.68 -9.49 -1.47
C ASN A 300 -18.61 -8.29 -1.30
N LEU A 301 -19.17 -7.83 -2.42
CA LEU A 301 -20.14 -6.76 -2.44
C LEU A 301 -21.51 -7.28 -1.99
N VAL A 302 -22.05 -6.71 -0.91
CA VAL A 302 -23.26 -7.15 -0.23
C VAL A 302 -24.18 -5.98 0.09
N LEU A 303 -25.49 -6.19 -0.06
CA LEU A 303 -26.53 -5.34 0.52
C LEU A 303 -27.02 -5.93 1.84
N VAL A 304 -27.15 -5.10 2.88
CA VAL A 304 -27.61 -5.53 4.20
C VAL A 304 -28.99 -4.95 4.47
N LYS A 305 -29.97 -5.84 4.71
CA LYS A 305 -31.35 -5.48 5.02
C LYS A 305 -31.44 -4.72 6.34
N LYS A 306 -32.44 -3.85 6.46
CA LYS A 306 -32.82 -3.20 7.72
C LYS A 306 -33.12 -4.27 8.76
N GLU A 307 -32.65 -4.07 10.00
CA GLU A 307 -33.08 -4.91 11.11
C GLU A 307 -34.58 -4.73 11.31
N GLU A 308 -35.33 -5.84 11.28
CA GLU A 308 -36.72 -5.82 11.72
C GLU A 308 -36.72 -5.45 13.20
N LYS A 309 -37.25 -4.25 13.52
CA LYS A 309 -37.56 -3.89 14.90
C LYS A 309 -38.60 -4.90 15.41
N ARG A 310 -38.14 -5.88 16.18
CA ARG A 310 -39.00 -6.75 16.98
C ARG A 310 -39.63 -5.97 18.12
#